data_AF-A0A7R9Q5C6-F1
#
_entry.id   AF-A0A7R9Q5C6-F1
#
_cell.length_a   1.000
_cell.length_b   1.000
_cell.length_c   1.000
_cell.angle_alpha   90.00
_cell.angle_beta   90.00
_cell.angle_gamma   90.00
#
_symmetry.space_group_name_H-M   'P 1'
#
loop_
_entity.id
_entity.type
_entity.pdbx_description
1 polymer ?
#
loop_
_entity_poly.entity_id
_entity_poly.type
_entity_poly.pdbx_seq_one_letter_code
_entity_poly.pdbx_strand_id
1 'polypeptide(L)'
;IILFQRKYLHAKDLNDALIDMHQNKRFGKLVFYLEACESVKEREKMRVNMHVVSDRDVPVYMLQANIKNANNDADRQRYTEELKSLLNERQSVDKHMTDYVNSIQHLLTVDSNAILNTKQELNNRECYRKFVDNSHDNCFNMNQNPYVLGKLYIFVNICEEMRESSDADINAVNQLLIQYCQQNVDNKYSQIIE
;
A
#
# COMPACT_ATOMS: atom_id res chain seq x y z
N ILE A 1 7.42 -2.99 1.19
CA ILE A 1 6.68 -4.20 1.61
C ILE A 1 6.60 -5.12 0.40
N ILE A 2 6.74 -6.43 0.58
CA ILE A 2 6.57 -7.43 -0.49
C ILE A 2 5.31 -8.24 -0.18
N LEU A 3 4.36 -8.32 -1.12
CA LEU A 3 3.13 -9.11 -0.94
C LEU A 3 3.36 -10.60 -1.23
N PHE A 4 2.70 -11.44 -0.45
CA PHE A 4 2.52 -12.88 -0.62
C PHE A 4 1.02 -13.17 -0.59
N GLN A 5 0.55 -14.27 -1.22
CA GLN A 5 -0.88 -14.53 -1.45
C GLN A 5 -1.87 -14.10 -0.34
N ARG A 6 -1.52 -14.32 0.94
CA ARG A 6 -2.34 -13.90 2.10
C ARG A 6 -1.58 -13.08 3.15
N LYS A 7 -0.32 -12.74 2.92
CA LYS A 7 0.54 -12.06 3.92
C LYS A 7 1.47 -11.07 3.22
N TYR A 8 2.28 -10.36 3.97
CA TYR A 8 3.31 -9.51 3.40
C TYR A 8 4.57 -9.54 4.26
N LEU A 9 5.68 -9.10 3.67
CA LEU A 9 6.99 -9.10 4.29
C LEU A 9 7.54 -7.67 4.37
N HIS A 10 7.93 -7.25 5.56
CA HIS A 10 8.66 -5.99 5.72
C HIS A 10 10.11 -6.17 5.28
N ALA A 11 10.69 -5.09 4.75
CA ALA A 11 12.10 -5.08 4.35
C ALA A 11 13.04 -5.39 5.54
N LYS A 12 12.65 -5.00 6.76
CA LYS A 12 13.42 -5.32 7.97
C LYS A 12 13.49 -6.83 8.20
N ASP A 13 12.37 -7.54 8.13
CA ASP A 13 12.34 -8.99 8.37
C ASP A 13 13.17 -9.76 7.33
N LEU A 14 13.10 -9.35 6.06
CA LEU A 14 13.95 -9.91 5.01
C LEU A 14 15.43 -9.65 5.30
N ASN A 15 15.79 -8.42 5.66
CA ASN A 15 17.17 -8.04 5.96
C ASN A 15 17.72 -8.82 7.16
N ASP A 16 16.94 -8.95 8.22
CA ASP A 16 17.32 -9.70 9.42
C ASP A 16 17.54 -11.19 9.09
N ALA A 17 16.68 -11.78 8.27
CA ALA A 17 16.85 -13.16 7.80
C ALA A 17 18.12 -13.33 6.94
N LEU A 18 18.43 -12.39 6.05
CA LEU A 18 19.65 -12.42 5.23
C LEU A 18 20.91 -12.29 6.09
N ILE A 19 20.88 -11.45 7.13
CA ILE A 19 21.96 -11.32 8.10
C ILE A 19 22.15 -12.62 8.87
N ASP A 20 21.07 -13.25 9.37
CA ASP A 20 21.13 -14.55 10.05
C ASP A 20 21.75 -15.62 9.14
N MET A 21 21.29 -15.70 7.88
CA MET A 21 21.83 -16.65 6.91
C MET A 21 23.34 -16.43 6.65
N HIS A 22 23.79 -15.18 6.60
CA HIS A 22 25.19 -14.83 6.42
C HIS A 22 26.04 -15.21 7.65
N GLN A 23 25.59 -14.83 8.85
CA GLN A 23 26.27 -15.13 10.12
C GLN A 23 26.41 -16.65 10.34
N ASN A 24 25.39 -17.41 9.96
CA ASN A 24 25.38 -18.87 10.04
C ASN A 24 26.00 -19.55 8.81
N LYS A 25 26.70 -18.80 7.94
CA LYS A 25 27.42 -19.31 6.75
C LYS A 25 26.56 -20.22 5.86
N ARG A 26 25.27 -19.90 5.71
CA ARG A 26 24.31 -20.74 4.96
C ARG A 26 24.48 -20.67 3.45
N PHE A 27 25.33 -19.77 2.95
CA PHE A 27 25.69 -19.69 1.54
C PHE A 27 27.15 -19.24 1.39
N GLY A 28 27.82 -19.72 0.34
CA GLY A 28 29.14 -19.22 -0.06
C GLY A 28 29.05 -17.92 -0.86
N LYS A 29 28.03 -17.81 -1.71
CA LYS A 29 27.63 -16.61 -2.46
C LYS A 29 26.12 -16.62 -2.62
N LEU A 30 25.48 -15.46 -2.56
CA LEU A 30 24.04 -15.28 -2.75
C LEU A 30 23.80 -14.22 -3.82
N VAL A 31 22.89 -14.52 -4.75
CA VAL A 31 22.34 -13.55 -5.71
C VAL A 31 20.84 -13.54 -5.51
N PHE A 32 20.26 -12.37 -5.27
CA PHE A 32 18.83 -12.19 -5.02
C PHE A 32 18.24 -11.26 -6.08
N TYR A 33 17.30 -11.77 -6.87
CA TYR A 33 16.54 -11.00 -7.84
C TYR A 33 15.14 -10.75 -7.30
N LEU A 34 14.71 -9.49 -7.27
CA LEU A 34 13.41 -9.08 -6.74
C LEU A 34 12.72 -8.12 -7.72
N GLU A 35 11.63 -8.61 -8.32
CA GLU A 35 10.68 -7.77 -9.05
C GLU A 35 9.56 -7.36 -8.10
N ALA A 36 9.49 -6.06 -7.79
CA ALA A 36 8.42 -5.48 -7.00
C ALA A 36 8.34 -3.98 -7.27
N CYS A 37 7.15 -3.40 -7.11
CA CYS A 37 7.00 -1.94 -7.09
C CYS A 37 7.94 -1.30 -6.08
N GLU A 38 8.59 -0.19 -6.48
CA GLU A 38 9.52 0.58 -5.65
C GLU A 38 10.78 -0.18 -5.19
N SER A 39 11.13 -1.31 -5.83
CA SER A 39 12.39 -2.03 -5.56
C SER A 39 13.66 -1.26 -5.98
N VAL A 40 13.51 -0.22 -6.80
CA VAL A 40 14.60 0.61 -7.31
C VAL A 40 14.25 2.10 -7.15
N LYS A 41 15.10 2.85 -6.43
CA LYS A 41 14.93 4.31 -6.23
C LYS A 41 15.36 5.14 -7.45
N GLU A 42 16.13 4.56 -8.36
CA GLU A 42 16.78 5.27 -9.47
C GLU A 42 16.20 4.80 -10.82
N ARG A 43 15.66 5.73 -11.61
CA ARG A 43 15.10 5.44 -12.93
C ARG A 43 16.03 5.97 -14.02
N GLU A 44 16.67 5.08 -14.76
CA GLU A 44 17.32 5.43 -16.01
C GLU A 44 16.29 5.39 -17.17
N LYS A 45 16.32 6.38 -18.06
CA LYS A 45 15.30 6.54 -19.10
C LYS A 45 15.55 5.56 -20.25
N MET A 46 14.71 4.53 -20.36
CA MET A 46 14.82 3.51 -21.41
C MET A 46 14.48 4.08 -22.79
N ARG A 47 15.28 3.73 -23.82
CA ARG A 47 15.19 4.25 -25.21
C ARG A 47 14.27 3.42 -26.13
N VAL A 48 13.37 2.61 -25.57
CA VAL A 48 12.48 1.72 -26.33
C VAL A 48 11.05 2.24 -26.25
N ASN A 49 10.29 2.14 -27.34
CA ASN A 49 8.87 2.50 -27.38
C ASN A 49 8.05 1.38 -26.71
N MET A 50 8.14 1.31 -25.38
CA MET A 50 7.41 0.37 -24.54
C MET A 50 6.34 1.14 -23.77
N HIS A 51 5.11 0.61 -23.74
CA HIS A 51 4.07 1.14 -22.86
C HIS A 51 4.39 0.74 -21.43
N VAL A 52 5.18 1.58 -20.75
CA VAL A 52 5.52 1.42 -19.35
C VAL A 52 4.32 1.85 -18.52
N VAL A 53 3.67 0.88 -17.89
CA VAL A 53 2.61 1.10 -16.91
C VAL A 53 3.11 0.71 -15.53
N SER A 54 2.62 1.39 -14.51
CA SER A 54 2.80 0.95 -13.12
C SER A 54 2.08 -0.38 -12.92
N ASP A 55 2.67 -1.35 -12.22
CA ASP A 55 2.04 -2.65 -11.96
C ASP A 55 0.63 -2.49 -11.39
N ARG A 56 0.46 -1.50 -10.53
CA ARG A 56 -0.83 -1.12 -9.93
C ARG A 56 -1.87 -0.73 -10.97
N ASP A 57 -1.46 -0.12 -12.07
CA ASP A 57 -2.34 0.43 -13.10
C ASP A 57 -2.57 -0.55 -14.26
N VAL A 58 -1.87 -1.69 -14.27
CA VAL A 58 -2.06 -2.77 -15.26
C VAL A 58 -3.54 -3.18 -15.36
N PRO A 59 -4.30 -3.43 -14.27
CA PRO A 59 -5.69 -3.85 -14.41
C PRO A 59 -6.59 -2.80 -15.09
N VAL A 60 -6.39 -1.52 -14.76
CA VAL A 60 -7.11 -0.41 -15.42
C VAL A 60 -6.73 -0.35 -16.90
N TYR A 61 -5.43 -0.42 -17.20
CA TYR A 61 -4.91 -0.40 -18.57
C TYR A 61 -5.48 -1.55 -19.41
N MET A 62 -5.49 -2.76 -18.86
CA MET A 62 -6.02 -3.95 -19.53
C MET A 62 -7.52 -3.82 -19.80
N LEU A 63 -8.32 -3.37 -18.84
CA LEU A 63 -9.76 -3.14 -19.04
C LEU A 63 -10.02 -2.07 -20.09
N GLN A 64 -9.28 -0.96 -20.07
CA GLN A 64 -9.37 0.08 -21.10
C GLN A 64 -9.04 -0.46 -22.50
N ALA A 65 -8.00 -1.28 -22.62
CA ALA A 65 -7.63 -1.93 -23.87
C ALA A 65 -8.72 -2.91 -24.34
N ASN A 66 -9.28 -3.70 -23.42
CA ASN A 66 -10.35 -4.65 -23.71
C ASN A 66 -11.63 -3.95 -24.17
N ILE A 67 -12.01 -2.83 -23.55
CA ILE A 67 -13.15 -1.99 -23.99
C ILE A 67 -12.94 -1.50 -25.43
N LYS A 68 -11.74 -0.98 -25.72
CA LYS A 68 -11.39 -0.45 -27.04
C LYS A 68 -11.43 -1.53 -28.14
N ASN A 69 -11.03 -2.75 -27.80
CA ASN A 69 -10.92 -3.87 -28.73
C ASN A 69 -12.14 -4.82 -28.71
N ALA A 70 -13.18 -4.52 -27.93
CA ALA A 70 -14.35 -5.39 -27.80
C ALA A 70 -15.15 -5.45 -29.11
N ASN A 71 -15.37 -6.68 -29.58
CA ASN A 71 -16.08 -6.98 -30.83
C ASN A 71 -17.61 -6.95 -30.70
N ASN A 72 -18.13 -7.01 -29.48
CA ASN A 72 -19.57 -6.97 -29.21
C ASN A 72 -19.87 -6.07 -28.00
N ASP A 73 -21.10 -5.57 -27.96
CA ASP A 73 -21.52 -4.62 -26.93
C ASP A 73 -21.64 -5.26 -25.55
N ALA A 74 -21.93 -6.56 -25.46
CA ALA A 74 -22.06 -7.26 -24.19
C ALA A 74 -20.70 -7.35 -23.45
N ASP A 75 -19.62 -7.71 -24.15
CA ASP A 75 -18.26 -7.71 -23.60
C ASP A 75 -17.81 -6.29 -23.26
N ARG A 76 -18.09 -5.31 -24.14
CA ARG A 76 -17.76 -3.91 -23.88
C ARG A 76 -18.43 -3.40 -22.60
N GLN A 77 -19.71 -3.72 -22.42
CA GLN A 77 -20.46 -3.37 -21.23
C GLN A 77 -19.87 -4.06 -19.99
N ARG A 78 -19.59 -5.37 -20.05
CA ARG A 78 -18.96 -6.11 -18.95
C ARG A 78 -17.64 -5.47 -18.51
N TYR A 79 -16.73 -5.20 -19.44
CA TYR A 79 -15.44 -4.56 -19.11
C TYR A 79 -15.61 -3.14 -18.57
N THR A 80 -16.61 -2.40 -19.06
CA THR A 80 -16.91 -1.05 -18.56
C THR A 80 -17.43 -1.09 -17.12
N GLU A 81 -18.30 -2.05 -16.80
CA GLU A 81 -18.81 -2.26 -15.45
C GLU A 81 -17.68 -2.69 -14.49
N GLU A 82 -16.81 -3.60 -14.92
CA GLU A 82 -15.64 -4.04 -14.15
C GLU A 82 -14.67 -2.87 -13.91
N LEU A 83 -14.39 -2.06 -14.94
CA LEU A 83 -13.55 -0.86 -14.80
C LEU A 83 -14.17 0.14 -13.83
N LYS A 84 -15.48 0.37 -13.92
CA LYS A 84 -16.18 1.26 -12.99
C LYS A 84 -16.10 0.74 -11.55
N SER A 85 -16.29 -0.55 -11.33
CA SER A 85 -16.12 -1.17 -10.01
C SER A 85 -14.72 -0.94 -9.46
N LEU A 86 -13.69 -1.25 -10.27
CA LEU A 86 -12.30 -1.08 -9.89
C LEU A 86 -11.96 0.38 -9.55
N LEU A 87 -12.44 1.34 -10.33
CA LEU A 87 -12.19 2.77 -10.07
C LEU A 87 -12.91 3.25 -8.81
N ASN A 88 -14.13 2.76 -8.53
CA ASN A 88 -14.86 3.07 -7.31
C ASN A 88 -14.12 2.54 -6.06
N GLU A 89 -13.55 1.34 -6.14
CA GLU A 89 -12.74 0.79 -5.05
C GLU A 89 -11.49 1.63 -4.77
N ARG A 90 -10.82 2.11 -5.83
CA ARG A 90 -9.68 3.03 -5.68
C ARG A 90 -10.08 4.35 -5.03
N GLN A 91 -11.18 4.93 -5.50
CA GLN A 91 -11.72 6.17 -4.95
C GLN A 91 -12.13 6.01 -3.48
N SER A 92 -12.68 4.85 -3.11
CA SER A 92 -13.01 4.51 -1.72
C SER A 92 -11.75 4.51 -0.85
N VAL A 93 -10.67 3.82 -1.27
CA VAL A 93 -9.39 3.83 -0.55
C VAL A 93 -8.86 5.25 -0.39
N ASP A 94 -8.86 6.05 -1.45
CA ASP A 94 -8.37 7.44 -1.42
C ASP A 94 -9.18 8.32 -0.47
N LYS A 95 -10.51 8.17 -0.49
CA LYS A 95 -11.42 8.89 0.39
C LYS A 95 -11.15 8.52 1.85
N HIS A 96 -11.08 7.24 2.17
CA HIS A 96 -10.89 6.80 3.55
C HIS A 96 -9.53 7.19 4.12
N MET A 97 -8.46 7.12 3.32
CA MET A 97 -7.15 7.61 3.75
C MET A 97 -7.18 9.12 4.02
N THR A 98 -7.85 9.90 3.15
CA THR A 98 -8.02 11.35 3.33
C THR A 98 -8.81 11.69 4.58
N ASP A 99 -9.97 11.03 4.77
CA ASP A 99 -10.83 11.25 5.93
C ASP A 99 -10.12 10.87 7.24
N TYR A 100 -9.37 9.76 7.24
CA TYR A 100 -8.60 9.35 8.41
C TYR A 100 -7.55 10.41 8.76
N VAL A 101 -6.74 10.86 7.80
CA VAL A 101 -5.73 11.91 8.04
C VAL A 101 -6.40 13.19 8.57
N ASN A 102 -7.51 13.61 7.99
CA ASN A 102 -8.26 14.76 8.47
C ASN A 102 -8.80 14.58 9.90
N SER A 103 -9.20 13.36 10.27
CA SER A 103 -9.71 13.09 11.62
C SER A 103 -8.63 13.23 12.69
N ILE A 104 -7.38 12.92 12.36
CA ILE A 104 -6.23 13.02 13.28
C ILE A 104 -5.45 14.33 13.15
N GLN A 105 -5.87 15.26 12.29
CA GLN A 105 -5.16 16.51 12.02
C GLN A 105 -4.85 17.32 13.29
N HIS A 106 -5.74 17.28 14.29
CA HIS A 106 -5.56 17.97 15.57
C HIS A 106 -4.43 17.40 16.45
N LEU A 107 -3.92 16.21 16.11
CA LEU A 107 -2.81 15.53 16.81
C LEU A 107 -1.48 15.70 16.09
N LEU A 108 -1.48 16.29 14.89
CA LEU A 108 -0.31 16.51 14.04
C LEU A 108 0.00 18.00 13.95
N THR A 109 1.27 18.35 13.74
CA THR A 109 1.67 19.77 13.61
C THR A 109 1.65 20.26 12.15
N VAL A 110 1.78 19.33 11.20
CA VAL A 110 1.72 19.59 9.76
C VAL A 110 0.31 19.45 9.19
N ASP A 111 0.04 20.11 8.08
CA ASP A 111 -1.25 20.07 7.38
C ASP A 111 -1.54 18.70 6.73
N SER A 112 -2.81 18.31 6.67
CA SER A 112 -3.27 17.08 6.03
C SER A 112 -2.73 16.91 4.61
N ASN A 113 -2.62 17.99 3.82
CA ASN A 113 -2.11 17.89 2.45
C ASN A 113 -0.64 17.49 2.41
N ALA A 114 0.16 17.92 3.39
CA ALA A 114 1.55 17.51 3.50
C ALA A 114 1.63 16.00 3.78
N ILE A 115 0.82 15.49 4.70
CA ILE A 115 0.72 14.05 5.00
C ILE A 115 0.20 13.25 3.80
N LEU A 116 -0.75 13.76 3.04
CA LEU A 116 -1.37 13.04 1.93
C LEU A 116 -0.53 13.02 0.64
N ASN A 117 0.37 14.00 0.43
CA ASN A 117 1.04 14.18 -0.86
C ASN A 117 2.56 14.10 -0.81
N THR A 118 3.19 14.16 0.36
CA THR A 118 4.65 14.07 0.47
C THR A 118 5.11 12.62 0.31
N LYS A 119 6.27 12.41 -0.28
CA LYS A 119 6.99 11.13 -0.20
C LYS A 119 8.33 11.36 0.46
N GLN A 120 8.51 10.80 1.64
CA GLN A 120 9.75 10.93 2.40
C GLN A 120 10.36 9.57 2.74
N GLU A 121 11.58 9.59 3.25
CA GLU A 121 12.29 8.38 3.65
C GLU A 121 11.76 7.85 4.99
N LEU A 122 11.63 6.52 5.08
CA LEU A 122 11.19 5.84 6.29
C LEU A 122 12.36 5.63 7.27
N ASN A 123 12.32 6.30 8.41
CA ASN A 123 13.24 6.13 9.52
C ASN A 123 12.57 5.39 10.68
N ASN A 124 11.32 5.73 11.00
CA ASN A 124 10.58 5.14 12.11
C ASN A 124 9.87 3.84 11.70
N ARG A 125 10.65 2.77 11.52
CA ARG A 125 10.16 1.46 11.05
C ARG A 125 9.16 0.80 12.01
N GLU A 126 9.29 1.03 13.31
CA GLU A 126 8.40 0.43 14.31
C GLU A 126 7.01 1.06 14.28
N CYS A 127 6.94 2.40 14.27
CA CYS A 127 5.68 3.11 14.05
C CYS A 127 5.02 2.64 12.75
N TYR A 128 5.78 2.67 11.64
CA TYR A 128 5.25 2.32 10.32
C TYR A 128 4.67 0.91 10.29
N ARG A 129 5.35 -0.06 10.92
CA ARG A 129 4.86 -1.43 11.03
C ARG A 129 3.51 -1.50 11.74
N LYS A 130 3.33 -0.83 12.89
CA LYS A 130 2.06 -0.79 13.62
C LYS A 130 0.91 -0.26 12.75
N PHE A 131 1.15 0.78 11.95
CA PHE A 131 0.13 1.35 11.06
C PHE A 131 -0.23 0.43 9.90
N VAL A 132 0.77 -0.16 9.25
CA VAL A 132 0.56 -1.10 8.15
C VAL A 132 -0.20 -2.33 8.63
N ASP A 133 0.21 -2.92 9.74
CA ASP A 133 -0.40 -4.13 10.28
C ASP A 133 -1.87 -3.89 10.66
N ASN A 134 -2.13 -2.85 11.44
CA ASN A 134 -3.50 -2.55 11.82
C ASN A 134 -4.38 -2.09 10.64
N SER A 135 -3.80 -1.42 9.63
CA SER A 135 -4.53 -1.09 8.40
C SER A 135 -4.88 -2.35 7.59
N HIS A 136 -3.96 -3.31 7.48
CA HIS A 136 -4.20 -4.57 6.77
C HIS A 136 -5.37 -5.34 7.38
N ASP A 137 -5.31 -5.50 8.70
CA ASP A 137 -6.22 -6.36 9.44
C ASP A 137 -7.60 -5.72 9.64
N ASN A 138 -7.66 -4.39 9.78
CA ASN A 138 -8.89 -3.70 10.20
C ASN A 138 -9.51 -2.82 9.11
N CYS A 139 -8.78 -2.44 8.07
CA CYS A 139 -9.23 -1.48 7.06
C CYS A 139 -9.27 -2.09 5.66
N PHE A 140 -8.09 -2.29 5.07
CA PHE A 140 -7.95 -2.69 3.67
C PHE A 140 -6.95 -3.82 3.56
N ASN A 141 -7.45 -5.02 3.23
CA ASN A 141 -6.57 -6.14 2.93
C ASN A 141 -5.80 -5.85 1.63
N MET A 142 -4.50 -5.61 1.76
CA MET A 142 -3.61 -5.28 0.65
C MET A 142 -3.48 -6.38 -0.41
N ASN A 143 -3.81 -7.64 -0.09
CA ASN A 143 -3.78 -8.73 -1.08
C ASN A 143 -5.01 -8.69 -1.99
N GLN A 144 -6.16 -8.26 -1.45
CA GLN A 144 -7.40 -8.13 -2.22
C GLN A 144 -7.48 -6.78 -2.93
N ASN A 145 -6.91 -5.73 -2.34
CA ASN A 145 -6.82 -4.42 -2.96
C ASN A 145 -5.36 -3.91 -3.00
N PRO A 146 -4.56 -4.33 -4.00
CA PRO A 146 -3.18 -3.90 -4.16
C PRO A 146 -3.02 -2.39 -4.41
N TYR A 147 -4.09 -1.66 -4.74
CA TYR A 147 -4.04 -0.21 -4.90
C TYR A 147 -3.56 0.50 -3.63
N VAL A 148 -3.93 -0.06 -2.48
CA VAL A 148 -3.56 0.42 -1.13
C VAL A 148 -2.05 0.51 -0.95
N LEU A 149 -1.28 -0.38 -1.60
CA LEU A 149 0.18 -0.44 -1.41
C LEU A 149 0.89 0.88 -1.63
N GLY A 150 0.52 1.61 -2.69
CA GLY A 150 1.14 2.92 -2.90
C GLY A 150 0.33 4.08 -2.36
N LYS A 151 -0.48 3.82 -1.32
CA LYS A 151 -0.98 4.81 -0.35
C LYS A 151 -0.28 4.64 1.00
N LEU A 152 0.48 3.56 1.21
CA LEU A 152 1.20 3.32 2.48
C LEU A 152 2.25 4.39 2.80
N TYR A 153 2.70 5.19 1.83
CA TYR A 153 3.57 6.33 2.11
C TYR A 153 2.91 7.36 3.05
N ILE A 154 1.58 7.41 3.12
CA ILE A 154 0.84 8.24 4.06
C ILE A 154 1.19 7.85 5.51
N PHE A 155 1.30 6.54 5.79
CA PHE A 155 1.72 6.06 7.11
C PHE A 155 3.19 6.33 7.39
N VAL A 156 4.06 6.36 6.36
CA VAL A 156 5.42 6.87 6.53
C VAL A 156 5.36 8.32 6.98
N ASN A 157 4.53 9.14 6.33
CA ASN A 157 4.44 10.56 6.68
C ASN A 157 3.93 10.81 8.09
N ILE A 158 2.91 10.07 8.54
CA ILE A 158 2.42 10.14 9.91
C ILE A 158 3.53 9.76 10.89
N CYS A 159 4.28 8.69 10.62
CA CYS A 159 5.32 8.20 11.52
C CYS A 159 6.57 9.07 11.59
N GLU A 160 6.94 9.76 10.51
CA GLU A 160 8.04 10.72 10.52
C GLU A 160 7.64 12.03 11.19
N GLU A 161 6.38 12.44 11.08
CA GLU A 161 5.85 13.57 11.86
C GLU A 161 5.83 13.27 13.36
N MET A 162 5.42 12.06 13.74
CA MET A 162 5.37 11.60 15.14
C MET A 162 6.71 11.04 15.66
N ARG A 163 7.84 11.37 15.02
CA ARG A 163 9.13 10.73 15.33
C ARG A 163 9.60 10.99 16.76
N GLU A 164 9.32 12.16 17.30
CA GLU A 164 9.69 12.55 18.67
C GLU A 164 8.57 12.22 19.68
N SER A 165 7.44 11.67 19.23
CA SER A 165 6.31 11.29 20.08
C SER A 165 6.59 10.00 20.86
N SER A 166 5.90 9.83 21.99
CA SER A 166 6.03 8.59 22.77
C SER A 166 5.33 7.41 22.08
N ASP A 167 5.72 6.19 22.43
CA ASP A 167 5.01 4.98 21.99
C ASP A 167 3.52 5.00 22.36
N ALA A 168 3.17 5.62 23.50
CA ALA A 168 1.78 5.75 23.93
C ALA A 168 0.98 6.64 22.97
N ASP A 169 1.55 7.75 22.51
CA ASP A 169 0.91 8.66 21.56
C ASP A 169 0.74 8.00 20.18
N ILE A 170 1.80 7.32 19.71
CA ILE A 170 1.76 6.55 18.45
C ILE A 170 0.67 5.48 18.52
N ASN A 171 0.60 4.74 19.63
CA ASN A 171 -0.42 3.73 19.83
C ASN A 171 -1.81 4.35 19.89
N ALA A 172 -2.00 5.52 20.51
CA ALA A 172 -3.28 6.21 20.56
C ALA A 172 -3.76 6.62 19.16
N VAL A 173 -2.91 7.23 18.33
CA VAL A 173 -3.25 7.59 16.93
C VAL A 173 -3.55 6.34 16.10
N ASN A 174 -2.81 5.26 16.34
CA ASN A 174 -3.04 4.00 15.67
C ASN A 174 -4.38 3.34 16.10
N GLN A 175 -4.78 3.46 17.37
CA GLN A 175 -6.12 3.03 17.81
C GLN A 175 -7.23 3.83 17.15
N LEU A 176 -7.03 5.13 16.89
CA LEU A 176 -7.99 5.93 16.11
C LEU A 176 -8.14 5.41 14.68
N LEU A 177 -7.09 4.88 14.05
CA LEU A 177 -7.19 4.22 12.74
C LEU A 177 -8.12 3.02 12.81
N ILE A 178 -7.93 2.14 13.81
CA ILE A 178 -8.75 0.94 13.98
C ILE A 178 -10.23 1.34 14.18
N GLN A 179 -10.49 2.30 15.05
CA GLN A 179 -11.84 2.80 15.32
C GLN A 179 -12.47 3.41 14.07
N TYR A 180 -11.73 4.24 13.33
CA TYR A 180 -12.17 4.81 12.07
C TYR A 180 -12.59 3.71 11.09
N CYS A 181 -11.77 2.66 10.95
CA CYS A 181 -12.03 1.60 9.99
C CYS A 181 -13.25 0.75 10.38
N GLN A 182 -13.42 0.43 11.66
CA GLN A 182 -14.61 -0.30 12.15
C GLN A 182 -15.92 0.45 11.89
N GLN A 183 -15.88 1.78 11.89
CA GLN A 183 -17.07 2.62 11.72
C GLN A 183 -17.37 2.95 10.25
N ASN A 184 -16.34 3.06 9.41
CA ASN A 184 -16.46 3.71 8.10
C ASN A 184 -16.05 2.82 6.93
N VAL A 185 -15.27 1.77 7.16
CA VAL A 185 -14.75 0.92 6.09
C VAL A 185 -15.53 -0.38 6.10
N ASP A 186 -16.26 -0.63 5.02
CA ASP A 186 -16.92 -1.92 4.79
C ASP A 186 -15.85 -3.02 4.71
N ASN A 187 -15.64 -3.70 5.82
CA ASN A 187 -14.72 -4.82 5.91
C ASN A 187 -15.37 -6.08 5.31
N LYS A 188 -15.82 -5.97 4.04
CA LYS A 188 -16.43 -7.06 3.25
C LYS A 188 -15.53 -8.28 3.11
N TYR A 189 -14.29 -8.18 3.57
CA TYR A 189 -13.24 -9.15 3.32
C TYR A 189 -12.64 -9.80 4.57
N SER A 190 -13.04 -9.37 5.77
CA SER A 190 -12.77 -10.12 7.01
C SER A 190 -13.49 -11.47 7.07
N GLN A 191 -14.38 -11.77 6.11
CA GLN A 191 -15.17 -13.00 6.05
C GLN A 191 -14.51 -14.16 5.29
N ILE A 192 -13.27 -14.02 4.80
CA ILE A 192 -12.52 -15.18 4.26
C ILE A 192 -11.60 -15.76 5.34
N ILE A 193 -12.21 -16.15 6.46
CA ILE A 193 -11.61 -17.03 7.47
C ILE A 193 -12.46 -18.30 7.51
N GLU A 194 -12.16 -19.22 6.59
CA GLU A 194 -12.21 -20.68 6.79
C GLU A 194 -11.03 -21.30 6.03
#